data_AF-A0A3L7Q134-F1
#
_entry.id   AF-A0A3L7Q134-F1
#
_cell.length_a   1.000
_cell.length_b   1.000
_cell.length_c   1.000
_cell.angle_alpha   90.00
_cell.angle_beta   90.00
_cell.angle_gamma   90.00
#
_symmetry.space_group_name_H-M   'P 1'
#
loop_
_entity.id
_entity.type
_entity.pdbx_description
1 polymer ?
#
loop_
_entity_poly.entity_id
_entity_poly.type
_entity_poly.pdbx_seq_one_letter_code
_entity_poly.pdbx_strand_id
1 'polypeptide(L)'
;MTHSLGIEHFIPIRKAELAGLLVSQTPPAEQLDWLRFFGICSALYHHYFQVQLDHLKDLYAPFDPDSDTRPVTNLCPDAELEGETAFFESLDRLLQQGNFRQLSWEQVASEKTKTNRLGLHMRMDPAVFERLEVYVRGESLVDKKRSKWWKFWEPKNQRVPTYHRMVLALRLRPNPEINSDMPREGIHLKLFRRVPKDDLDLLLPGSRMRLSGLDKGLIGFPLATGVIMLLGNALLTLVSAGINVLGGLLSWSAAIAIGGYGLRSYSAWKSKHNQYSFKVNKHLYYQKLDSNLGAVLRLIDEAEEQECREAWLAFHALAMHAPPEGWTARELDTHCEDFLKAQLGTPIDFEEADALLKLARMGLITETAGRYRPIPLTQAVLKLDALWDGLFPENAHTMNEGASRLAKTLANREFTKTHTPRN
;
A
#
# COMPACT_ATOMS: atom_id res chain seq x y z
N MET A 1 -19.41 -11.97 -16.84
CA MET A 1 -19.05 -10.62 -16.39
C MET A 1 -17.57 -10.44 -16.65
N THR A 2 -17.24 -9.85 -17.79
CA THR A 2 -15.88 -9.44 -18.16
C THR A 2 -15.46 -8.33 -17.21
N HIS A 3 -14.74 -8.68 -16.14
CA HIS A 3 -13.99 -7.69 -15.38
C HIS A 3 -12.99 -7.07 -16.35
N SER A 4 -13.21 -5.82 -16.77
CA SER A 4 -12.14 -5.01 -17.34
C SER A 4 -11.10 -4.89 -16.23
N LEU A 5 -9.98 -5.61 -16.38
CA LEU A 5 -8.80 -5.31 -15.59
C LEU A 5 -8.51 -3.83 -15.86
N GLY A 6 -8.41 -3.02 -14.80
CA GLY A 6 -8.04 -1.62 -14.96
C GLY A 6 -6.74 -1.55 -15.76
N ILE A 7 -6.69 -0.66 -16.75
CA ILE A 7 -5.47 -0.45 -17.52
C ILE A 7 -4.42 0.11 -16.53
N GLU A 8 -3.20 -0.40 -16.63
CA GLU A 8 -2.12 -0.04 -15.71
C GLU A 8 -1.58 1.33 -16.11
N HIS A 9 -1.53 2.29 -15.19
CA HIS A 9 -0.90 3.60 -15.45
C HIS A 9 0.59 3.64 -15.07
N PHE A 10 1.03 2.72 -14.21
CA PHE A 10 2.42 2.67 -13.77
C PHE A 10 3.33 2.17 -14.91
N ILE A 11 4.44 2.86 -15.18
CA ILE A 11 5.43 2.46 -16.19
C ILE A 11 6.49 1.56 -15.52
N PRO A 12 6.49 0.23 -15.73
CA PRO A 12 7.36 -0.70 -15.02
C PRO A 12 8.75 -0.82 -15.68
N ILE A 13 9.33 0.29 -16.13
CA ILE A 13 10.66 0.35 -16.75
C ILE A 13 11.57 1.15 -15.81
N ARG A 14 12.82 0.72 -15.61
CA ARG A 14 13.76 1.53 -14.82
C ARG A 14 14.17 2.78 -15.60
N LYS A 15 14.41 3.91 -14.92
CA LYS A 15 14.87 5.16 -15.57
C LYS A 15 16.04 4.90 -16.53
N ALA A 16 17.07 4.18 -16.09
CA ALA A 16 18.23 3.88 -16.94
C ALA A 16 17.89 3.07 -18.21
N GLU A 17 16.95 2.11 -18.11
CA GLU A 17 16.50 1.31 -19.26
C GLU A 17 15.65 2.15 -20.20
N LEU A 18 14.73 2.97 -19.67
CA LEU A 18 13.93 3.89 -20.47
C LEU A 18 14.81 4.89 -21.21
N ALA A 19 15.77 5.52 -20.52
CA ALA A 19 16.72 6.42 -21.15
C ALA A 19 17.48 5.72 -22.28
N GLY A 20 17.97 4.50 -22.05
CA GLY A 20 18.64 3.71 -23.09
C GLY A 20 17.75 3.42 -24.31
N LEU A 21 16.49 3.03 -24.07
CA LEU A 21 15.52 2.78 -25.13
C LEU A 21 15.21 4.03 -25.95
N LEU A 22 15.01 5.17 -25.30
CA LEU A 22 14.73 6.45 -25.96
C LEU A 22 15.95 6.91 -26.76
N VAL A 23 17.14 6.98 -26.15
CA VAL A 23 18.40 7.38 -26.81
C VAL A 23 18.70 6.50 -28.03
N SER A 24 18.42 5.20 -27.98
CA SER A 24 18.68 4.29 -29.11
C SER A 24 17.91 4.63 -30.39
N GLN A 25 16.84 5.42 -30.29
CA GLN A 25 16.01 5.88 -31.41
C GLN A 25 16.41 7.28 -31.92
N THR A 26 17.43 7.90 -31.31
CA THR A 26 17.88 9.27 -31.62
C THR A 26 19.13 9.27 -32.49
N PRO A 27 19.36 10.34 -33.29
CA PRO A 27 20.57 10.47 -34.09
C PRO A 27 21.84 10.43 -33.22
N PRO A 28 22.92 9.75 -33.65
CA PRO A 28 24.16 9.63 -32.86
C PRO A 28 24.74 10.97 -32.38
N ALA A 29 24.56 12.05 -33.16
CA ALA A 29 25.03 13.39 -32.81
C ALA A 29 24.28 14.03 -31.63
N GLU A 30 23.04 13.61 -31.36
CA GLU A 30 22.17 14.18 -30.33
C GLU A 30 22.11 13.34 -29.05
N GLN A 31 22.62 12.10 -29.08
CA GLN A 31 22.53 11.16 -27.95
C GLN A 31 23.08 11.73 -26.64
N LEU A 32 24.18 12.48 -26.70
CA LEU A 32 24.77 13.10 -25.51
C LEU A 32 23.85 14.18 -24.92
N ASP A 33 23.20 14.97 -25.75
CA ASP A 33 22.28 16.03 -25.31
C ASP A 33 20.99 15.43 -24.75
N TRP A 34 20.50 14.31 -25.30
CA TRP A 34 19.41 13.54 -24.71
C TRP A 34 19.76 13.01 -23.32
N LEU A 35 20.95 12.43 -23.15
CA LEU A 35 21.41 11.95 -21.85
C LEU A 35 21.56 13.11 -20.83
N ARG A 36 22.03 14.28 -21.27
CA ARG A 36 22.06 15.49 -20.45
C ARG A 36 20.66 15.95 -20.04
N PHE A 37 19.73 16.00 -20.99
CA PHE A 37 18.34 16.33 -20.74
C PHE A 37 17.74 15.42 -19.66
N PHE A 38 17.88 14.10 -19.81
CA PHE A 38 17.40 13.13 -18.82
C PHE A 38 18.08 13.31 -17.46
N GLY A 39 19.40 13.51 -17.44
CA GLY A 39 20.16 13.73 -16.20
C GLY A 39 19.69 14.95 -15.41
N ILE A 40 19.62 16.12 -16.04
CA ILE A 40 19.21 17.37 -15.38
C ILE A 40 17.73 17.30 -14.99
N CYS A 41 16.88 16.76 -15.87
CA CYS A 41 15.47 16.53 -15.56
C CYS A 41 15.31 15.66 -14.31
N SER A 42 16.03 14.54 -14.19
CA SER A 42 15.97 13.71 -12.98
C SER A 42 16.45 14.44 -11.75
N ALA A 43 17.51 15.26 -11.85
CA ALA A 43 18.02 16.02 -10.71
C ALA A 43 16.98 17.03 -10.21
N LEU A 44 16.32 17.74 -11.12
CA LEU A 44 15.23 18.67 -10.81
C LEU A 44 14.05 17.98 -10.10
N TYR A 45 13.58 16.85 -10.65
CA TYR A 45 12.52 16.07 -10.00
C TYR A 45 12.95 15.59 -8.62
N HIS A 46 14.18 15.08 -8.48
CA HIS A 46 14.69 14.65 -7.19
C HIS A 46 14.69 15.78 -6.14
N HIS A 47 15.12 16.99 -6.52
CA HIS A 47 15.05 18.14 -5.62
C HIS A 47 13.61 18.50 -5.24
N TYR A 48 12.70 18.56 -6.20
CA TYR A 48 11.29 18.84 -5.96
C TYR A 48 10.64 17.81 -5.01
N PHE A 49 10.91 16.52 -5.22
CA PHE A 49 10.41 15.45 -4.36
C PHE A 49 11.07 15.41 -2.99
N GLN A 50 12.34 15.80 -2.87
CA GLN A 50 13.00 15.97 -1.58
C GLN A 50 12.31 17.08 -0.73
N VAL A 51 11.96 18.20 -1.37
CA VAL A 51 11.22 19.30 -0.73
C VAL A 51 9.82 18.85 -0.27
N GLN A 52 9.14 18.00 -1.03
CA GLN A 52 7.88 17.39 -0.63
C GLN A 52 8.05 16.37 0.51
N LEU A 53 9.07 15.53 0.44
CA LEU A 53 9.37 14.53 1.47
C LEU A 53 9.62 15.19 2.82
N ASP A 54 10.40 16.27 2.87
CA ASP A 54 10.67 16.97 4.12
C ASP A 54 9.40 17.62 4.69
N HIS A 55 8.49 18.09 3.84
CA HIS A 55 7.18 18.58 4.29
C HIS A 55 6.30 17.46 4.87
N LEU A 56 6.26 16.30 4.20
CA LEU A 56 5.54 15.12 4.69
C LEU A 56 6.11 14.59 6.01
N LYS A 57 7.43 14.60 6.18
CA LYS A 57 8.09 14.26 7.46
C LYS A 57 7.61 15.19 8.58
N ASP A 58 7.60 16.49 8.34
CA ASP A 58 7.17 17.48 9.33
C ASP A 58 5.70 17.29 9.72
N LEU A 59 4.82 17.02 8.74
CA LEU A 59 3.40 16.75 8.98
C LEU A 59 3.16 15.42 9.70
N TYR A 60 3.95 14.38 9.40
CA TYR A 60 3.79 13.05 9.97
C TYR A 60 4.44 12.89 11.35
N ALA A 61 5.47 13.68 11.68
CA ALA A 61 6.24 13.55 12.92
C ALA A 61 5.40 13.52 14.22
N PRO A 62 4.32 14.30 14.39
CA PRO A 62 3.47 14.22 15.59
C PRO A 62 2.68 12.91 15.70
N PHE A 63 2.47 12.23 14.57
CA PHE A 63 1.63 11.04 14.45
C PHE A 63 2.43 9.75 14.27
N ASP A 64 3.74 9.82 14.08
CA ASP A 64 4.57 8.65 13.80
C ASP A 64 4.72 7.76 15.06
N PRO A 65 4.16 6.54 15.05
CA PRO A 65 4.28 5.62 16.19
C PRO A 65 5.73 5.13 16.41
N ASP A 66 6.59 5.25 15.40
CA ASP A 66 8.01 4.86 15.47
C ASP A 66 8.94 6.08 15.68
N SER A 67 8.42 7.23 16.10
CA SER A 67 9.23 8.44 16.27
C SER A 67 10.29 8.27 17.38
N ASP A 68 11.56 8.37 17.00
CA ASP A 68 12.69 8.47 17.94
C ASP A 68 12.82 9.88 18.56
N THR A 69 12.11 10.86 18.00
CA THR A 69 12.20 12.26 18.40
C THR A 69 11.07 12.64 19.34
N ARG A 70 11.38 13.40 20.39
CA ARG A 70 10.35 13.89 21.32
C ARG A 70 9.77 15.20 20.81
N PRO A 71 8.43 15.36 20.79
CA PRO A 71 7.83 16.63 20.45
C PRO A 71 8.26 17.68 21.48
N VAL A 72 8.74 18.83 21.00
CA VAL A 72 9.11 19.97 21.86
C VAL A 72 7.88 20.75 22.31
N THR A 73 6.74 20.57 21.63
CA THR A 73 5.48 21.25 21.92
C THR A 73 4.34 20.26 21.77
N ASN A 74 3.45 20.20 22.75
CA ASN A 74 2.22 19.44 22.62
C ASN A 74 1.23 20.24 21.78
N LEU A 75 0.66 19.61 20.76
CA LEU A 75 -0.40 20.21 19.97
C LEU A 75 -1.68 20.27 20.80
N CYS A 76 -2.47 21.34 20.63
CA CYS A 76 -3.85 21.32 21.10
C CYS A 76 -4.70 20.43 20.18
N PRO A 77 -5.87 19.92 20.64
CA PRO A 77 -6.69 19.01 19.85
C PRO A 77 -7.07 19.55 18.46
N ASP A 78 -7.36 20.85 18.34
CA ASP A 78 -7.70 21.46 17.05
C ASP A 78 -6.51 21.46 16.09
N ALA A 79 -5.31 21.81 16.58
CA ALA A 79 -4.08 21.79 15.77
C ALA A 79 -3.64 20.35 15.40
N GLU A 80 -3.95 19.36 16.24
CA GLU A 80 -3.74 17.94 15.93
C GLU A 80 -4.65 17.51 14.77
N LEU A 81 -5.94 17.88 14.78
CA LEU A 81 -6.88 17.56 13.71
C LEU A 81 -6.51 18.25 12.38
N GLU A 82 -6.11 19.52 12.44
CA GLU A 82 -5.61 20.26 11.28
C GLU A 82 -4.35 19.62 10.69
N GLY A 83 -3.38 19.27 11.55
CA GLY A 83 -2.15 18.58 11.15
C GLY A 83 -2.41 17.21 10.53
N GLU A 84 -3.34 16.43 11.10
CA GLU A 84 -3.75 15.14 10.55
C GLU A 84 -4.37 15.32 9.16
N THR A 85 -5.28 16.28 9.02
CA THR A 85 -5.94 16.57 7.75
C THR A 85 -4.92 16.96 6.68
N ALA A 86 -4.00 17.88 7.01
CA ALA A 86 -2.92 18.29 6.12
C ALA A 86 -1.99 17.12 5.74
N PHE A 87 -1.69 16.23 6.69
CA PHE A 87 -0.91 15.02 6.41
C PHE A 87 -1.60 14.12 5.39
N PHE A 88 -2.87 13.79 5.59
CA PHE A 88 -3.61 12.91 4.67
C PHE A 88 -3.82 13.54 3.29
N GLU A 89 -4.08 14.85 3.20
CA GLU A 89 -4.15 15.57 1.92
C GLU A 89 -2.80 15.58 1.19
N SER A 90 -1.69 15.71 1.91
CA SER A 90 -0.36 15.61 1.32
C SER A 90 -0.02 14.18 0.90
N LEU A 91 -0.45 13.17 1.66
CA LEU A 91 -0.27 11.75 1.35
C LEU A 91 -1.09 11.34 0.12
N ASP A 92 -2.35 11.78 0.02
CA ASP A 92 -3.22 11.51 -1.13
C ASP A 92 -2.63 12.09 -2.42
N ARG A 93 -2.16 13.35 -2.38
CA ARG A 93 -1.46 13.96 -3.53
C ARG A 93 -0.22 13.18 -3.95
N LEU A 94 0.61 12.73 -3.00
CA LEU A 94 1.77 11.90 -3.29
C LEU A 94 1.35 10.56 -3.94
N LEU A 95 0.30 9.94 -3.42
CA LEU A 95 -0.19 8.66 -3.93
C LEU A 95 -0.77 8.81 -5.33
N GLN A 96 -1.44 9.91 -5.64
CA GLN A 96 -1.92 10.23 -6.99
C GLN A 96 -0.75 10.37 -7.98
N GLN A 97 0.32 11.11 -7.64
CA GLN A 97 1.56 11.19 -8.44
C GLN A 97 2.26 9.84 -8.63
N GLY A 98 2.01 8.89 -7.71
CA GLY A 98 2.48 7.52 -7.81
C GLY A 98 1.54 6.58 -8.56
N ASN A 99 0.47 7.11 -9.18
CA ASN A 99 -0.61 6.42 -9.89
C ASN A 99 -1.38 5.43 -9.00
N PHE A 100 -1.53 5.74 -7.72
CA PHE A 100 -2.41 5.01 -6.80
C PHE A 100 -3.83 5.57 -6.86
N ARG A 101 -4.81 4.68 -6.72
CA ARG A 101 -6.21 5.05 -6.52
C ARG A 101 -6.67 4.67 -5.11
N GLN A 102 -7.50 5.51 -4.51
CA GLN A 102 -8.16 5.20 -3.26
C GLN A 102 -9.32 4.21 -3.49
N LEU A 103 -9.46 3.21 -2.63
CA LEU A 103 -10.61 2.31 -2.62
C LEU A 103 -11.73 2.87 -1.75
N SER A 104 -12.96 2.81 -2.25
CA SER A 104 -14.13 3.17 -1.45
C SER A 104 -14.39 2.11 -0.38
N TRP A 105 -15.07 2.50 0.70
CA TRP A 105 -15.46 1.55 1.74
C TRP A 105 -16.30 0.39 1.20
N GLU A 106 -17.17 0.64 0.21
CA GLU A 106 -17.97 -0.40 -0.44
C GLU A 106 -17.10 -1.41 -1.17
N GLN A 107 -16.05 -0.96 -1.86
CA GLN A 107 -15.09 -1.85 -2.51
C GLN A 107 -14.36 -2.70 -1.48
N VAL A 108 -13.84 -2.09 -0.41
CA VAL A 108 -13.20 -2.78 0.71
C VAL A 108 -14.17 -3.77 1.39
N ALA A 109 -15.46 -3.43 1.50
CA ALA A 109 -16.46 -4.26 2.16
C ALA A 109 -17.01 -5.39 1.27
N SER A 110 -17.11 -5.20 -0.04
CA SER A 110 -17.59 -6.20 -0.98
C SER A 110 -16.60 -7.36 -1.19
N GLU A 111 -15.30 -7.10 -0.98
CA GLU A 111 -14.25 -8.12 -1.05
C GLU A 111 -14.32 -9.12 0.14
N LYS A 112 -15.07 -8.82 1.20
CA LYS A 112 -15.20 -9.60 2.47
C LYS A 112 -15.91 -10.95 2.34
N THR A 113 -16.73 -11.12 1.31
CA THR A 113 -17.62 -12.30 1.21
C THR A 113 -16.94 -13.57 0.69
N LYS A 114 -15.70 -13.48 0.20
CA LYS A 114 -14.99 -14.60 -0.43
C LYS A 114 -14.03 -15.27 0.55
N THR A 115 -13.93 -16.60 0.48
CA THR A 115 -12.91 -17.33 1.25
C THR A 115 -11.52 -16.92 0.78
N ASN A 116 -10.71 -16.38 1.67
CA ASN A 116 -9.37 -15.89 1.36
C ASN A 116 -8.42 -17.04 0.91
N ARG A 117 -7.19 -16.69 0.50
CA ARG A 117 -6.26 -17.68 -0.08
C ARG A 117 -5.86 -18.78 0.89
N LEU A 118 -5.91 -18.51 2.19
CA LEU A 118 -5.61 -19.44 3.27
C LEU A 118 -6.81 -20.32 3.65
N GLY A 119 -7.96 -20.14 3.00
CA GLY A 119 -9.18 -20.91 3.31
C GLY A 119 -9.94 -20.36 4.52
N LEU A 120 -9.62 -19.15 4.98
CA LEU A 120 -10.17 -18.55 6.19
C LEU A 120 -11.27 -17.56 5.82
N HIS A 121 -12.27 -17.47 6.71
CA HIS A 121 -13.26 -16.40 6.69
C HIS A 121 -12.87 -15.41 7.78
N MET A 122 -12.52 -14.20 7.35
CA MET A 122 -12.21 -13.09 8.24
C MET A 122 -13.33 -12.07 8.15
N ARG A 123 -13.61 -11.36 9.24
CA ARG A 123 -14.52 -10.22 9.24
C ARG A 123 -13.83 -9.11 9.99
N MET A 124 -13.54 -8.02 9.28
CA MET A 124 -13.05 -6.80 9.88
C MET A 124 -14.23 -6.04 10.53
N ASP A 125 -13.96 -5.53 11.73
CA ASP A 125 -14.89 -4.71 12.50
C ASP A 125 -14.56 -3.21 12.27
N PRO A 126 -15.41 -2.45 11.54
CA PRO A 126 -15.14 -1.04 11.26
C PRO A 126 -15.08 -0.17 12.52
N ALA A 127 -15.68 -0.60 13.63
CA ALA A 127 -15.67 0.14 14.89
C ALA A 127 -14.26 0.26 15.51
N VAL A 128 -13.29 -0.48 14.98
CA VAL A 128 -11.88 -0.43 15.41
C VAL A 128 -11.17 0.84 14.92
N PHE A 129 -11.62 1.41 13.79
CA PHE A 129 -10.91 2.48 13.10
C PHE A 129 -11.53 3.84 13.42
N GLU A 130 -10.65 4.80 13.72
CA GLU A 130 -10.99 6.21 13.69
C GLU A 130 -10.95 6.70 12.24
N ARG A 131 -9.87 6.36 11.55
CA ARG A 131 -9.67 6.62 10.11
C ARG A 131 -9.04 5.39 9.44
N LEU A 132 -9.49 5.08 8.24
CA LEU A 132 -8.97 4.00 7.42
C LEU A 132 -9.02 4.41 5.95
N GLU A 133 -7.85 4.51 5.34
CA GLU A 133 -7.71 4.77 3.91
C GLU A 133 -6.88 3.67 3.28
N VAL A 134 -7.37 3.15 2.17
CA VAL A 134 -6.75 2.06 1.42
C VAL A 134 -6.51 2.54 0.01
N TYR A 135 -5.26 2.50 -0.42
CA TYR A 135 -4.86 2.88 -1.77
C TYR A 135 -4.25 1.67 -2.46
N VAL A 136 -4.51 1.53 -3.77
CA VAL A 136 -4.00 0.42 -4.57
C VAL A 136 -3.42 0.94 -5.87
N ARG A 137 -2.37 0.27 -6.35
CA ARG A 137 -1.80 0.49 -7.68
C ARG A 137 -1.52 -0.83 -8.36
N GLY A 138 -1.85 -0.85 -9.66
CA GLY A 138 -1.68 -1.96 -10.57
C GLY A 138 -2.56 -3.16 -10.29
N GLU A 139 -3.06 -3.79 -11.34
CA GLU A 139 -3.96 -4.94 -11.25
C GLU A 139 -3.55 -6.04 -12.24
N SER A 140 -3.44 -7.27 -11.77
CA SER A 140 -3.20 -8.42 -12.65
C SER A 140 -3.95 -9.66 -12.19
N LEU A 141 -4.23 -10.55 -13.13
CA LEU A 141 -4.69 -11.89 -12.83
C LEU A 141 -3.48 -12.78 -12.57
N VAL A 142 -3.33 -13.25 -11.34
CA VAL A 142 -2.27 -14.20 -10.98
C VAL A 142 -2.86 -15.61 -10.95
N ASP A 143 -2.25 -16.54 -11.69
CA ASP A 143 -2.64 -17.95 -11.68
C ASP A 143 -2.32 -18.59 -10.31
N LYS A 144 -3.35 -19.15 -9.67
CA LYS A 144 -3.23 -19.88 -8.42
C LYS A 144 -3.48 -21.37 -8.64
N LYS A 145 -2.51 -22.21 -8.26
CA LYS A 145 -2.71 -23.65 -8.11
C LYS A 145 -3.44 -23.92 -6.80
N ARG A 146 -4.69 -24.39 -6.85
CA ARG A 146 -5.41 -24.88 -5.66
C ARG A 146 -5.56 -26.39 -5.76
N SER A 147 -4.91 -27.12 -4.84
CA SER A 147 -5.15 -28.56 -4.68
C SER A 147 -6.33 -28.77 -3.73
N LYS A 148 -7.32 -29.55 -4.15
CA LYS A 148 -8.40 -30.00 -3.26
C LYS A 148 -7.89 -31.24 -2.52
N TRP A 149 -8.03 -31.28 -1.21
CA TRP A 149 -7.56 -32.41 -0.40
C TRP A 149 -8.21 -33.76 -0.78
N TRP A 150 -9.33 -33.75 -1.51
CA TRP A 150 -10.01 -34.94 -2.04
C TRP A 150 -9.79 -35.21 -3.55
N LYS A 151 -9.05 -34.36 -4.28
CA LYS A 151 -8.66 -34.60 -5.68
C LYS A 151 -7.13 -34.50 -5.78
N PHE A 152 -6.46 -35.64 -5.59
CA PHE A 152 -5.00 -35.74 -5.57
C PHE A 152 -4.32 -35.40 -6.91
N TRP A 153 -5.04 -35.40 -8.03
CA TRP A 153 -4.47 -35.24 -9.37
C TRP A 153 -5.28 -34.21 -10.16
N GLU A 154 -4.89 -32.94 -10.00
CA GLU A 154 -5.01 -31.79 -10.90
C GLU A 154 -5.23 -30.52 -10.07
N PRO A 155 -4.17 -29.75 -9.77
CA PRO A 155 -4.35 -28.41 -9.24
C PRO A 155 -5.09 -27.58 -10.28
N LYS A 156 -6.34 -27.21 -10.00
CA LYS A 156 -7.09 -26.30 -10.87
C LYS A 156 -6.44 -24.92 -10.79
N ASN A 157 -5.97 -24.41 -11.92
CA ASN A 157 -5.51 -23.03 -12.04
C ASN A 157 -6.72 -22.11 -11.88
N GLN A 158 -6.74 -21.34 -10.81
CA GLN A 158 -7.72 -20.30 -10.57
C GLN A 158 -7.01 -18.95 -10.73
N ARG A 159 -7.46 -18.14 -11.69
CA ARG A 159 -6.99 -16.76 -11.83
C ARG A 159 -7.58 -15.92 -10.71
N VAL A 160 -6.71 -15.26 -9.93
CA VAL A 160 -7.11 -14.41 -8.81
C VAL A 160 -6.66 -12.98 -9.10
N PRO A 161 -7.58 -12.00 -9.10
CA PRO A 161 -7.21 -10.60 -9.24
C PRO A 161 -6.34 -10.15 -8.07
N THR A 162 -5.24 -9.49 -8.37
CA THR A 162 -4.19 -9.12 -7.41
C THR A 162 -3.74 -7.69 -7.67
N TYR A 163 -3.75 -6.87 -6.62
CA TYR A 163 -3.14 -5.54 -6.60
C TYR A 163 -1.61 -5.67 -6.51
N HIS A 164 -0.86 -4.91 -7.31
CA HIS A 164 0.60 -4.99 -7.33
C HIS A 164 1.21 -4.27 -6.13
N ARG A 165 0.63 -3.14 -5.74
CA ARG A 165 0.93 -2.37 -4.54
C ARG A 165 -0.35 -2.01 -3.80
N MET A 166 -0.27 -1.99 -2.48
CA MET A 166 -1.34 -1.51 -1.62
C MET A 166 -0.76 -0.73 -0.46
N VAL A 167 -1.30 0.46 -0.21
CA VAL A 167 -0.99 1.29 0.95
C VAL A 167 -2.20 1.28 1.87
N LEU A 168 -1.92 1.08 3.14
CA LEU A 168 -2.89 1.12 4.21
C LEU A 168 -2.47 2.24 5.16
N ALA A 169 -3.29 3.27 5.28
CA ALA A 169 -3.12 4.36 6.23
C ALA A 169 -4.28 4.32 7.22
N LEU A 170 -3.98 4.12 8.51
CA LEU A 170 -5.02 3.93 9.52
C LEU A 170 -4.68 4.60 10.85
N ARG A 171 -5.72 5.07 11.54
CA ARG A 171 -5.69 5.49 12.94
C ARG A 171 -6.67 4.62 13.72
N LEU A 172 -6.20 4.01 14.80
CA LEU A 172 -7.02 3.11 15.63
C LEU A 172 -7.77 3.91 16.69
N ARG A 173 -9.01 3.52 17.00
CA ARG A 173 -9.70 4.08 18.16
C ARG A 173 -9.02 3.60 19.46
N PRO A 174 -8.97 4.44 20.50
CA PRO A 174 -8.52 4.03 21.82
C PRO A 174 -9.55 3.09 22.47
N ASN A 175 -9.56 1.81 22.08
CA ASN A 175 -10.44 0.79 22.66
C ASN A 175 -9.62 -0.32 23.35
N PRO A 176 -9.82 -0.57 24.66
CA PRO A 176 -9.12 -1.61 25.41
C PRO A 176 -9.32 -3.04 24.90
N GLU A 177 -10.44 -3.35 24.24
CA GLU A 177 -10.80 -4.72 23.85
C GLU A 177 -10.09 -5.25 22.58
N ILE A 178 -9.36 -4.39 21.87
CA ILE A 178 -8.65 -4.75 20.65
C ILE A 178 -7.22 -5.16 21.03
N ASN A 179 -6.99 -6.48 21.11
CA ASN A 179 -5.67 -7.09 21.24
C ASN A 179 -4.92 -6.95 19.90
N SER A 180 -4.26 -5.81 19.70
CA SER A 180 -3.26 -5.64 18.65
C SER A 180 -1.95 -5.23 19.30
N ASP A 181 -0.85 -5.89 18.94
CA ASP A 181 0.52 -5.50 19.32
C ASP A 181 0.95 -4.13 18.72
N MET A 182 0.07 -3.44 17.99
CA MET A 182 0.34 -2.12 17.43
C MET A 182 0.09 -1.03 18.48
N PRO A 183 1.00 -0.04 18.59
CA PRO A 183 0.76 1.18 19.36
C PRO A 183 -0.60 1.78 18.98
N ARG A 184 -1.40 2.12 19.98
CA ARG A 184 -2.76 2.66 19.75
C ARG A 184 -2.76 4.13 19.41
N GLU A 185 -1.64 4.79 19.65
CA GLU A 185 -1.41 6.20 19.39
C GLU A 185 -0.72 6.35 18.03
N GLY A 186 -1.11 7.39 17.29
CA GLY A 186 -0.54 7.71 15.99
C GLY A 186 -1.24 7.11 14.77
N ILE A 187 -0.70 7.47 13.61
CA ILE A 187 -1.15 7.02 12.29
C ILE A 187 -0.21 5.93 11.82
N HIS A 188 -0.75 4.77 11.48
CA HIS A 188 0.02 3.63 10.99
C HIS A 188 -0.04 3.58 9.48
N LEU A 189 1.12 3.59 8.84
CA LEU A 189 1.24 3.40 7.39
C LEU A 189 1.82 2.01 7.13
N LYS A 190 1.22 1.25 6.21
CA LYS A 190 1.76 -0.03 5.77
C LYS A 190 1.69 -0.15 4.27
N LEU A 191 2.84 -0.48 3.67
CA LEU A 191 2.94 -0.73 2.24
C LEU A 191 3.11 -2.23 2.00
N PHE A 192 2.33 -2.75 1.05
CA PHE A 192 2.33 -4.16 0.67
C PHE A 192 2.49 -4.32 -0.85
N ARG A 193 2.98 -5.50 -1.26
CA ARG A 193 3.04 -5.95 -2.65
C ARG A 193 2.20 -7.20 -2.88
N ARG A 194 1.70 -7.33 -4.10
CA ARG A 194 1.01 -8.55 -4.59
C ARG A 194 -0.10 -8.97 -3.64
N VAL A 195 -1.04 -8.07 -3.37
CA VAL A 195 -2.19 -8.27 -2.49
C VAL A 195 -3.37 -8.79 -3.31
N PRO A 196 -3.78 -10.05 -3.14
CA PRO A 196 -4.97 -10.59 -3.76
C PRO A 196 -6.21 -9.86 -3.25
N LYS A 197 -7.17 -9.54 -4.11
CA LYS A 197 -8.40 -8.85 -3.70
C LYS A 197 -9.15 -9.62 -2.60
N ASP A 198 -9.18 -10.95 -2.73
CA ASP A 198 -9.80 -11.84 -1.73
C ASP A 198 -9.07 -11.88 -0.37
N ASP A 199 -7.87 -11.30 -0.27
CA ASP A 199 -7.05 -11.29 0.94
C ASP A 199 -7.02 -9.93 1.66
N LEU A 200 -7.81 -8.94 1.21
CA LEU A 200 -7.82 -7.61 1.83
C LEU A 200 -8.10 -7.66 3.33
N ASP A 201 -9.03 -8.52 3.76
CA ASP A 201 -9.37 -8.72 5.17
C ASP A 201 -8.23 -9.28 6.04
N LEU A 202 -7.26 -9.99 5.45
CA LEU A 202 -6.09 -10.49 6.19
C LEU A 202 -5.15 -9.37 6.62
N LEU A 203 -5.17 -8.25 5.89
CA LEU A 203 -4.23 -7.14 6.06
C LEU A 203 -4.73 -6.10 7.06
N LEU A 204 -6.05 -6.06 7.27
CA LEU A 204 -6.69 -5.10 8.17
C LEU A 204 -6.63 -5.57 9.64
N PRO A 205 -6.25 -4.69 10.58
CA PRO A 205 -6.29 -5.03 12.00
C PRO A 205 -7.73 -5.22 12.50
N GLY A 206 -7.92 -6.04 13.54
CA GLY A 206 -9.24 -6.34 14.11
C GLY A 206 -10.03 -7.44 13.39
N SER A 207 -9.48 -8.08 12.36
CA SER A 207 -10.11 -9.20 11.67
C SER A 207 -10.23 -10.45 12.55
N ARG A 208 -11.46 -10.80 12.94
CA ARG A 208 -11.71 -12.00 13.76
C ARG A 208 -11.74 -13.26 12.89
N MET A 209 -10.99 -14.28 13.30
CA MET A 209 -10.93 -15.57 12.60
C MET A 209 -12.20 -16.38 12.83
N ARG A 210 -12.89 -16.79 11.75
CA ARG A 210 -13.91 -17.85 11.82
C ARG A 210 -13.30 -19.18 11.37
N LEU A 211 -13.33 -20.17 12.27
CA LEU A 211 -12.98 -21.56 11.93
C LEU A 211 -13.93 -22.09 10.85
N SER A 212 -13.38 -22.82 9.88
CA SER A 212 -14.14 -23.57 8.88
C SER A 212 -15.13 -24.54 9.55
N GLY A 213 -16.29 -24.76 8.95
CA GLY A 213 -17.32 -25.68 9.49
C GLY A 213 -16.81 -27.10 9.71
N LEU A 214 -15.90 -27.58 8.85
CA LEU A 214 -15.24 -28.88 9.01
C LEU A 214 -14.27 -28.90 10.21
N ASP A 215 -13.56 -27.80 10.45
CA ASP A 215 -12.66 -27.67 11.61
C ASP A 215 -13.46 -27.59 12.92
N LYS A 216 -14.63 -26.93 12.92
CA LYS A 216 -15.58 -26.97 14.04
C LYS A 216 -16.09 -28.40 14.30
N GLY A 217 -16.36 -29.17 13.24
CA GLY A 217 -16.76 -30.58 13.35
C GLY A 217 -15.66 -31.47 13.92
N LEU A 218 -14.40 -31.28 13.51
CA LEU A 218 -13.27 -32.03 14.04
C LEU A 218 -13.02 -31.76 15.54
N ILE A 219 -13.40 -30.57 16.03
CA ILE A 219 -13.32 -30.18 17.45
C ILE A 219 -14.57 -30.64 18.22
N GLY A 220 -15.76 -30.54 17.61
CA GLY A 220 -17.03 -30.89 18.24
C GLY A 220 -17.30 -32.39 18.30
N PHE A 221 -16.82 -33.16 17.33
CA PHE A 221 -17.04 -34.61 17.24
C PHE A 221 -16.47 -35.37 18.46
N PRO A 222 -15.20 -35.17 18.88
CA PRO A 222 -14.67 -35.83 20.08
C PRO A 222 -15.42 -35.46 21.37
N LEU A 223 -15.89 -34.22 21.50
CA LEU A 223 -16.68 -33.77 22.65
C LEU A 223 -18.06 -34.44 22.67
N ALA A 224 -18.73 -34.54 21.52
CA ALA A 224 -19.99 -35.24 21.39
C ALA A 224 -19.83 -36.74 21.70
N THR A 225 -18.78 -37.39 21.21
CA THR A 225 -18.49 -38.81 21.49
C THR A 225 -18.23 -39.05 22.99
N GLY A 226 -17.53 -38.14 23.67
CA GLY A 226 -17.29 -38.23 25.12
C GLY A 226 -18.58 -38.12 25.96
N VAL A 227 -19.49 -37.22 25.57
CA VAL A 227 -20.81 -37.06 26.22
C VAL A 227 -21.72 -38.27 25.94
N ILE A 228 -21.69 -38.82 24.73
CA ILE A 228 -22.44 -40.03 24.37
C ILE A 228 -21.95 -41.25 25.16
N MET A 229 -20.63 -41.42 25.34
CA MET A 229 -20.08 -42.48 26.19
C MET A 229 -20.48 -42.34 27.67
N LEU A 230 -20.56 -41.12 28.19
CA LEU A 230 -21.02 -40.86 29.56
C LEU A 230 -22.49 -41.25 29.76
N LEU A 231 -23.37 -40.82 28.85
CA LEU A 231 -24.80 -41.13 28.93
C LEU A 231 -25.04 -42.64 28.72
N GLY A 232 -24.31 -43.25 27.80
CA GLY A 232 -24.33 -44.70 27.57
C GLY A 232 -23.88 -45.50 28.81
N ASN A 233 -22.76 -45.11 29.44
CA ASN A 233 -22.26 -45.77 30.64
C ASN A 233 -23.13 -45.51 31.88
N ALA A 234 -23.63 -44.29 32.06
CA ALA A 234 -24.55 -43.97 33.16
C ALA A 234 -25.83 -44.82 33.07
N LEU A 235 -26.39 -44.95 31.86
CA LEU A 235 -27.52 -45.83 31.59
C LEU A 235 -27.17 -47.30 31.87
N LEU A 236 -25.99 -47.77 31.43
CA LEU A 236 -25.53 -49.13 31.71
C LEU A 236 -25.36 -49.39 33.21
N THR A 237 -24.82 -48.44 33.97
CA THR A 237 -24.63 -48.54 35.43
C THR A 237 -25.94 -48.54 36.21
N LEU A 238 -26.96 -47.81 35.72
CA LEU A 238 -28.31 -47.84 36.30
C LEU A 238 -29.00 -49.19 36.05
N VAL A 239 -28.71 -49.84 34.92
CA VAL A 239 -29.23 -51.17 34.56
C VAL A 239 -28.48 -52.29 35.27
N SER A 240 -27.18 -52.15 35.54
CA SER A 240 -26.32 -53.18 36.15
C SER A 240 -26.20 -53.04 37.67
N ALA A 241 -27.32 -52.95 38.39
CA ALA A 241 -27.42 -52.67 39.83
C ALA A 241 -26.84 -53.75 40.79
N GLY A 242 -25.65 -54.29 40.53
CA GLY A 242 -25.10 -55.44 41.29
C GLY A 242 -23.58 -55.61 41.42
N ILE A 243 -22.70 -54.66 41.04
CA ILE A 243 -21.24 -54.83 41.25
C ILE A 243 -20.59 -53.51 41.73
N ASN A 244 -20.50 -53.33 43.05
CA ASN A 244 -20.09 -52.09 43.74
C ASN A 244 -18.58 -51.78 43.79
N VAL A 245 -17.73 -52.51 43.04
CA VAL A 245 -16.28 -52.20 42.94
C VAL A 245 -15.89 -51.83 41.51
N LEU A 246 -16.53 -52.43 40.50
CA LEU A 246 -16.24 -52.15 39.09
C LEU A 246 -16.78 -50.78 38.65
N GLY A 247 -17.93 -50.34 39.19
CA GLY A 247 -18.54 -49.05 38.86
C GLY A 247 -17.70 -47.83 39.25
N GLY A 248 -16.98 -47.88 40.39
CA GLY A 248 -16.08 -46.82 40.82
C GLY A 248 -14.84 -46.69 39.94
N LEU A 249 -14.20 -47.82 39.60
CA LEU A 249 -13.06 -47.88 38.67
C LEU A 249 -13.43 -47.46 37.23
N LEU A 250 -14.63 -47.82 36.77
CA LEU A 250 -15.17 -47.39 35.48
C LEU A 250 -15.51 -45.88 35.46
N SER A 251 -15.94 -45.32 36.59
CA SER A 251 -16.22 -43.88 36.73
C SER A 251 -14.94 -43.04 36.70
N TRP A 252 -13.90 -43.43 37.43
CA TRP A 252 -12.60 -42.73 37.42
C TRP A 252 -11.88 -42.87 36.07
N SER A 253 -11.93 -44.02 35.40
CA SER A 253 -11.38 -44.18 34.05
C SER A 253 -12.12 -43.34 33.01
N ALA A 254 -13.46 -43.22 33.12
CA ALA A 254 -14.23 -42.29 32.30
C ALA A 254 -13.85 -40.83 32.56
N ALA A 255 -13.69 -40.42 33.82
CA ALA A 255 -13.26 -39.07 34.18
C ALA A 255 -11.84 -38.74 33.68
N ILE A 256 -10.89 -39.68 33.79
CA ILE A 256 -9.53 -39.55 33.25
C ILE A 256 -9.55 -39.48 31.72
N ALA A 257 -10.37 -40.29 31.06
CA ALA A 257 -10.55 -40.21 29.62
C ALA A 257 -11.11 -38.84 29.20
N ILE A 258 -12.13 -38.32 29.88
CA ILE A 258 -12.70 -36.99 29.59
C ILE A 258 -11.69 -35.88 29.84
N GLY A 259 -10.96 -35.92 30.96
CA GLY A 259 -9.90 -34.96 31.25
C GLY A 259 -8.80 -34.99 30.20
N GLY A 260 -8.33 -36.18 29.83
CA GLY A 260 -7.32 -36.39 28.80
C GLY A 260 -7.77 -35.95 27.40
N TYR A 261 -9.00 -36.29 27.00
CA TYR A 261 -9.58 -35.88 25.72
C TYR A 261 -9.92 -34.39 25.69
N GLY A 262 -10.32 -33.79 26.82
CA GLY A 262 -10.51 -32.34 26.96
C GLY A 262 -9.20 -31.59 26.75
N LEU A 263 -8.13 -32.00 27.43
CA LEU A 263 -6.78 -31.44 27.25
C LEU A 263 -6.28 -31.65 25.81
N ARG A 264 -6.48 -32.82 25.21
CA ARG A 264 -6.13 -33.10 23.82
C ARG A 264 -6.92 -32.23 22.84
N SER A 265 -8.22 -32.04 23.07
CA SER A 265 -9.08 -31.21 22.21
C SER A 265 -8.72 -29.73 22.30
N TYR A 266 -8.46 -29.23 23.52
CA TYR A 266 -7.99 -27.87 23.74
C TYR A 266 -6.60 -27.62 23.12
N SER A 267 -5.65 -28.54 23.33
CA SER A 267 -4.31 -28.44 22.74
C SER A 267 -4.33 -28.56 21.20
N ALA A 268 -5.20 -29.41 20.64
CA ALA A 268 -5.42 -29.48 19.20
C ALA A 268 -6.01 -28.18 18.65
N TRP A 269 -6.98 -27.57 19.34
CA TRP A 269 -7.52 -26.26 18.98
C TRP A 269 -6.45 -25.18 19.06
N LYS A 270 -5.70 -25.10 20.17
CA LYS A 270 -4.62 -24.12 20.37
C LYS A 270 -3.52 -24.28 19.33
N SER A 271 -3.12 -25.51 19.03
CA SER A 271 -2.13 -25.82 17.99
C SER A 271 -2.63 -25.41 16.60
N LYS A 272 -3.89 -25.71 16.26
CA LYS A 272 -4.50 -25.24 15.00
C LYS A 272 -4.55 -23.72 14.94
N HIS A 273 -5.04 -23.05 15.98
CA HIS A 273 -5.06 -21.59 16.08
C HIS A 273 -3.67 -20.99 15.82
N ASN A 274 -2.65 -21.49 16.51
CA ASN A 274 -1.26 -21.04 16.34
C ASN A 274 -0.72 -21.29 14.93
N GLN A 275 -1.00 -22.46 14.34
CA GLN A 275 -0.60 -22.75 12.95
C GLN A 275 -1.27 -21.81 11.94
N TYR A 276 -2.54 -21.43 12.16
CA TYR A 276 -3.24 -20.47 11.31
C TYR A 276 -2.65 -19.07 11.45
N SER A 277 -2.46 -18.57 12.68
CA SER A 277 -1.80 -17.28 12.92
C SER A 277 -0.41 -17.25 12.30
N PHE A 278 0.37 -18.34 12.41
CA PHE A 278 1.68 -18.44 11.78
C PHE A 278 1.61 -18.38 10.25
N LYS A 279 0.65 -19.08 9.62
CA LYS A 279 0.46 -19.04 8.15
C LYS A 279 0.08 -17.65 7.66
N VAL A 280 -0.81 -16.97 8.38
CA VAL A 280 -1.19 -15.57 8.09
C VAL A 280 0.03 -14.68 8.21
N ASN A 281 0.72 -14.69 9.35
CA ASN A 281 1.89 -13.83 9.59
C ASN A 281 3.00 -14.08 8.57
N LYS A 282 3.30 -15.34 8.24
CA LYS A 282 4.29 -15.67 7.20
C LYS A 282 3.87 -15.12 5.85
N HIS A 283 2.59 -15.15 5.51
CA HIS A 283 2.10 -14.61 4.24
C HIS A 283 2.24 -13.09 4.19
N LEU A 284 1.77 -12.41 5.24
CA LEU A 284 1.86 -10.96 5.40
C LEU A 284 3.32 -10.48 5.40
N TYR A 285 4.23 -11.24 6.01
CA TYR A 285 5.65 -10.91 6.06
C TYR A 285 6.29 -10.74 4.67
N TYR A 286 6.02 -11.67 3.74
CA TYR A 286 6.61 -11.59 2.39
C TYR A 286 5.91 -10.60 1.44
N GLN A 287 4.70 -10.17 1.82
CA GLN A 287 3.94 -9.14 1.12
C GLN A 287 4.25 -7.74 1.64
N LYS A 288 4.63 -7.59 2.92
CA LYS A 288 5.01 -6.31 3.50
C LYS A 288 6.27 -5.77 2.81
N LEU A 289 6.17 -4.55 2.30
CA LEU A 289 7.30 -3.80 1.75
C LEU A 289 7.91 -2.90 2.82
N ASP A 290 7.08 -2.11 3.50
CA ASP A 290 7.56 -1.12 4.48
C ASP A 290 6.46 -0.69 5.47
N SER A 291 6.81 0.17 6.45
CA SER A 291 5.86 0.79 7.39
C SER A 291 6.24 2.21 7.78
N ASN A 292 5.24 2.97 8.23
CA ASN A 292 5.37 4.29 8.83
C ASN A 292 6.25 5.21 7.97
N LEU A 293 7.24 5.89 8.54
CA LEU A 293 8.10 6.79 7.77
C LEU A 293 8.86 6.09 6.63
N GLY A 294 9.24 4.82 6.80
CA GLY A 294 9.84 4.01 5.73
C GLY A 294 8.91 3.83 4.52
N ALA A 295 7.61 3.66 4.77
CA ALA A 295 6.62 3.62 3.70
C ALA A 295 6.52 4.96 2.96
N VAL A 296 6.55 6.11 3.67
CA VAL A 296 6.54 7.44 3.04
C VAL A 296 7.76 7.64 2.15
N LEU A 297 8.97 7.32 2.65
CA LEU A 297 10.21 7.43 1.89
C LEU A 297 10.16 6.63 0.59
N ARG A 298 9.64 5.41 0.67
CA ARG A 298 9.49 4.54 -0.49
C ARG A 298 8.43 5.04 -1.48
N LEU A 299 7.33 5.60 -1.00
CA LEU A 299 6.28 6.15 -1.86
C LEU A 299 6.76 7.41 -2.60
N ILE A 300 7.53 8.27 -1.92
CA ILE A 300 8.21 9.42 -2.54
C ILE A 300 9.12 8.97 -3.68
N ASP A 301 9.98 7.99 -3.43
CA ASP A 301 10.89 7.46 -4.45
C ASP A 301 10.12 6.85 -5.64
N GLU A 302 9.08 6.04 -5.37
CA GLU A 302 8.26 5.44 -6.41
C GLU A 302 7.48 6.47 -7.25
N ALA A 303 7.02 7.58 -6.64
CA ALA A 303 6.35 8.67 -7.34
C ALA A 303 7.34 9.52 -8.15
N GLU A 304 8.49 9.91 -7.58
CA GLU A 304 9.56 10.65 -8.27
C GLU A 304 9.97 9.93 -9.56
N GLU A 305 10.21 8.61 -9.47
CA GLU A 305 10.59 7.84 -10.64
C GLU A 305 9.49 7.82 -11.72
N GLN A 306 8.23 7.70 -11.31
CA GLN A 306 7.10 7.61 -12.24
C GLN A 306 6.92 8.91 -13.02
N GLU A 307 6.86 10.02 -12.30
CA GLU A 307 6.77 11.38 -12.84
C GLU A 307 7.89 11.69 -13.83
N CYS A 308 9.12 11.29 -13.48
CA CYS A 308 10.28 11.48 -14.31
C CYS A 308 10.19 10.65 -15.61
N ARG A 309 9.73 9.40 -15.54
CA ARG A 309 9.51 8.54 -16.73
C ARG A 309 8.47 9.12 -17.68
N GLU A 310 7.37 9.63 -17.13
CA GLU A 310 6.30 10.24 -17.93
C GLU A 310 6.77 11.50 -18.64
N ALA A 311 7.49 12.38 -17.93
CA ALA A 311 8.05 13.59 -18.53
C ALA A 311 9.07 13.28 -19.63
N TRP A 312 9.95 12.29 -19.42
CA TRP A 312 10.93 11.87 -20.43
C TRP A 312 10.26 11.32 -21.68
N LEU A 313 9.28 10.43 -21.48
CA LEU A 313 8.58 9.79 -22.58
C LEU A 313 7.78 10.83 -23.39
N ALA A 314 7.05 11.72 -22.72
CA ALA A 314 6.28 12.77 -23.37
C ALA A 314 7.16 13.74 -24.16
N PHE A 315 8.24 14.25 -23.56
CA PHE A 315 9.11 15.20 -24.24
C PHE A 315 9.85 14.55 -25.41
N HIS A 316 10.36 13.33 -25.24
CA HIS A 316 11.00 12.59 -26.32
C HIS A 316 10.06 12.34 -27.48
N ALA A 317 8.84 11.86 -27.20
CA ALA A 317 7.83 11.59 -28.22
C ALA A 317 7.48 12.86 -29.02
N LEU A 318 7.27 13.98 -28.33
CA LEU A 318 7.04 15.27 -28.98
C LEU A 318 8.25 15.71 -29.84
N ALA A 319 9.47 15.61 -29.30
CA ALA A 319 10.67 16.11 -29.99
C ALA A 319 11.06 15.27 -31.21
N MET A 320 10.83 13.96 -31.17
CA MET A 320 11.27 13.04 -32.22
C MET A 320 10.21 12.75 -33.28
N HIS A 321 8.93 12.85 -32.93
CA HIS A 321 7.85 12.33 -33.77
C HIS A 321 6.72 13.32 -34.04
N ALA A 322 6.59 14.41 -33.27
CA ALA A 322 5.55 15.38 -33.55
C ALA A 322 5.82 16.15 -34.85
N PRO A 323 4.79 16.42 -35.67
CA PRO A 323 4.93 17.29 -36.83
C PRO A 323 5.23 18.73 -36.39
N PRO A 324 5.62 19.63 -37.32
CA PRO A 324 5.81 21.06 -37.03
C PRO A 324 4.59 21.73 -36.39
N GLU A 325 3.40 21.18 -36.66
CA GLU A 325 2.12 21.63 -36.11
C GLU A 325 1.97 21.30 -34.61
N GLY A 326 2.76 20.37 -34.08
CA GLY A 326 2.62 19.77 -32.75
C GLY A 326 1.57 18.66 -32.70
N TRP A 327 1.53 17.95 -31.57
CA TRP A 327 0.52 16.93 -31.30
C TRP A 327 -0.55 17.41 -30.34
N THR A 328 -1.78 16.91 -30.50
CA THR A 328 -2.80 17.00 -29.45
C THR A 328 -2.45 16.06 -28.30
N ALA A 329 -3.05 16.28 -27.11
CA ALA A 329 -2.87 15.38 -25.97
C ALA A 329 -3.14 13.92 -26.32
N ARG A 330 -4.25 13.65 -27.03
CA ARG A 330 -4.63 12.30 -27.48
C ARG A 330 -3.65 11.67 -28.46
N GLU A 331 -3.06 12.46 -29.37
CA GLU A 331 -2.05 11.96 -30.32
C GLU A 331 -0.77 11.55 -29.57
N LEU A 332 -0.37 12.33 -28.56
CA LEU A 332 0.76 12.00 -27.68
C LEU A 332 0.48 10.72 -26.88
N ASP A 333 -0.68 10.66 -26.24
CA ASP A 333 -1.14 9.51 -25.46
C ASP A 333 -1.05 8.21 -26.28
N THR A 334 -1.75 8.15 -27.41
CA THR A 334 -1.76 6.97 -28.29
C THR A 334 -0.35 6.55 -28.70
N HIS A 335 0.53 7.51 -29.01
CA HIS A 335 1.91 7.21 -29.39
C HIS A 335 2.71 6.61 -28.22
N CYS A 336 2.58 7.18 -27.02
CA CYS A 336 3.25 6.71 -25.82
C CYS A 336 2.74 5.33 -25.39
N GLU A 337 1.42 5.09 -25.41
CA GLU A 337 0.82 3.79 -25.13
C GLU A 337 1.29 2.71 -26.12
N ASP A 338 1.30 3.01 -27.43
CA ASP A 338 1.76 2.08 -28.46
C ASP A 338 3.25 1.76 -28.30
N PHE A 339 4.08 2.75 -27.98
CA PHE A 339 5.49 2.56 -27.67
C PHE A 339 5.66 1.64 -26.45
N LEU A 340 4.99 1.92 -25.34
CA LEU A 340 5.09 1.13 -24.11
C LEU A 340 4.61 -0.30 -24.32
N LYS A 341 3.51 -0.47 -25.06
CA LYS A 341 2.96 -1.78 -25.42
C LYS A 341 3.92 -2.59 -26.30
N ALA A 342 4.61 -1.94 -27.23
CA ALA A 342 5.63 -2.60 -28.07
C ALA A 342 6.82 -3.10 -27.24
N GLN A 343 7.25 -2.35 -26.21
CA GLN A 343 8.38 -2.72 -25.36
C GLN A 343 8.01 -3.77 -24.29
N LEU A 344 6.81 -3.69 -23.71
CA LEU A 344 6.42 -4.47 -22.53
C LEU A 344 5.46 -5.62 -22.84
N GLY A 345 4.79 -5.60 -24.00
CA GLY A 345 3.78 -6.58 -24.39
C GLY A 345 2.46 -6.47 -23.61
N THR A 346 2.32 -5.48 -22.74
CA THR A 346 1.10 -5.18 -21.96
C THR A 346 0.63 -3.75 -22.25
N PRO A 347 -0.69 -3.51 -22.37
CA PRO A 347 -1.20 -2.15 -22.49
C PRO A 347 -0.97 -1.38 -21.18
N ILE A 348 -0.46 -0.16 -21.31
CA ILE A 348 -0.29 0.83 -20.24
C ILE A 348 -1.02 2.08 -20.68
N ASP A 349 -1.78 2.67 -19.77
CA ASP A 349 -2.53 3.91 -19.95
C ASP A 349 -1.64 5.08 -19.52
N PHE A 350 -1.30 5.97 -20.46
CA PHE A 350 -0.30 7.00 -20.22
C PHE A 350 -0.95 8.30 -19.71
N GLU A 351 -0.44 8.87 -18.61
CA GLU A 351 -0.98 10.12 -18.05
C GLU A 351 -0.50 11.35 -18.84
N GLU A 352 -1.03 11.54 -20.03
CA GLU A 352 -0.60 12.57 -20.98
C GLU A 352 -0.89 13.99 -20.48
N ALA A 353 -2.05 14.21 -19.85
CA ALA A 353 -2.48 15.54 -19.41
C ALA A 353 -1.53 16.12 -18.35
N ASP A 354 -1.11 15.28 -17.40
CA ASP A 354 -0.23 15.71 -16.32
C ASP A 354 1.23 15.84 -16.80
N ALA A 355 1.69 14.93 -17.66
CA ALA A 355 3.00 15.04 -18.30
C ALA A 355 3.13 16.35 -19.11
N LEU A 356 2.13 16.69 -19.92
CA LEU A 356 2.08 17.95 -20.68
C LEU A 356 2.08 19.18 -19.77
N LEU A 357 1.30 19.16 -18.70
CA LEU A 357 1.25 20.26 -17.74
C LEU A 357 2.63 20.51 -17.09
N LYS A 358 3.34 19.45 -16.70
CA LYS A 358 4.69 19.54 -16.11
C LYS A 358 5.69 20.11 -17.11
N LEU A 359 5.70 19.59 -18.34
CA LEU A 359 6.58 20.08 -19.40
C LEU A 359 6.31 21.55 -19.73
N ALA A 360 5.04 21.98 -19.74
CA ALA A 360 4.65 23.36 -19.96
C ALA A 360 5.11 24.27 -18.82
N ARG A 361 4.95 23.84 -17.56
CA ARG A 361 5.44 24.58 -16.37
C ARG A 361 6.96 24.77 -16.38
N MET A 362 7.71 23.77 -16.85
CA MET A 362 9.16 23.87 -17.04
C MET A 362 9.54 24.70 -18.29
N GLY A 363 8.57 25.13 -19.10
CA GLY A 363 8.81 25.89 -20.32
C GLY A 363 9.49 25.08 -21.41
N LEU A 364 9.34 23.75 -21.40
CA LEU A 364 9.92 22.83 -22.39
C LEU A 364 9.01 22.62 -23.59
N ILE A 365 7.72 22.89 -23.44
CA ILE A 365 6.74 22.82 -24.53
C ILE A 365 5.93 24.11 -24.59
N THR A 366 5.35 24.35 -25.75
CA THR A 366 4.43 25.46 -26.03
C THR A 366 3.11 24.90 -26.53
N GLU A 367 1.99 25.45 -26.07
CA GLU A 367 0.66 25.09 -26.53
C GLU A 367 0.16 26.15 -27.52
N THR A 368 -0.33 25.72 -28.69
CA THR A 368 -0.99 26.59 -29.67
C THR A 368 -2.24 25.88 -30.18
N ALA A 369 -3.42 26.45 -29.89
CA ALA A 369 -4.72 25.90 -30.31
C ALA A 369 -4.92 24.41 -29.94
N GLY A 370 -4.52 24.00 -28.72
CA GLY A 370 -4.65 22.62 -28.25
C GLY A 370 -3.64 21.63 -28.85
N ARG A 371 -2.60 22.12 -29.52
CA ARG A 371 -1.45 21.34 -29.98
C ARG A 371 -0.19 21.75 -29.23
N TYR A 372 0.58 20.76 -28.83
CA TYR A 372 1.80 20.89 -28.05
C TYR A 372 3.03 20.71 -28.92
N ARG A 373 3.98 21.64 -28.79
CA ARG A 373 5.24 21.65 -29.52
C ARG A 373 6.42 21.73 -28.55
N PRO A 374 7.45 20.89 -28.69
CA PRO A 374 8.65 20.98 -27.87
C PRO A 374 9.54 22.13 -28.35
N ILE A 375 10.30 22.71 -27.43
CA ILE A 375 11.45 23.54 -27.81
C ILE A 375 12.59 22.63 -28.31
N PRO A 376 13.52 23.14 -29.14
CA PRO A 376 14.67 22.36 -29.59
C PRO A 376 15.47 21.76 -28.42
N LEU A 377 15.95 20.53 -28.56
CA LEU A 377 16.64 19.79 -27.48
C LEU A 377 17.76 20.59 -26.83
N THR A 378 18.61 21.25 -27.61
CA THR A 378 19.70 22.09 -27.10
C THR A 378 19.17 23.24 -26.23
N GLN A 379 18.05 23.86 -26.61
CA GLN A 379 17.40 24.89 -25.80
C GLN A 379 16.74 24.29 -24.56
N ALA A 380 16.17 23.08 -24.65
CA ALA A 380 15.60 22.37 -23.51
C ALA A 380 16.66 22.06 -22.45
N VAL A 381 17.84 21.57 -22.84
CA VAL A 381 18.96 21.34 -21.92
C VAL A 381 19.36 22.63 -21.21
N LEU A 382 19.57 23.73 -21.96
CA LEU A 382 19.90 25.04 -21.38
C LEU A 382 18.81 25.57 -20.46
N LYS A 383 17.54 25.33 -20.79
CA LYS A 383 16.39 25.75 -19.98
C LYS A 383 16.36 24.99 -18.65
N LEU A 384 16.57 23.68 -18.68
CA LEU A 384 16.63 22.85 -17.47
C LEU A 384 17.83 23.24 -16.59
N ASP A 385 18.99 23.49 -17.19
CA ASP A 385 20.19 23.95 -16.49
C ASP A 385 19.94 25.29 -15.78
N ALA A 386 19.35 26.27 -16.48
CA ALA A 386 18.97 27.54 -15.89
C ALA A 386 17.90 27.41 -14.78
N LEU A 387 16.97 26.45 -14.90
CA LEU A 387 16.01 26.16 -13.84
C LEU A 387 16.72 25.59 -12.61
N TRP A 388 17.68 24.69 -12.80
CA TRP A 388 18.48 24.11 -11.72
C TRP A 388 19.31 25.16 -10.99
N ASP A 389 20.03 26.00 -11.74
CA ASP A 389 20.81 27.10 -11.17
C ASP A 389 19.91 28.11 -10.44
N GLY A 390 18.71 28.35 -10.96
CA GLY A 390 17.70 29.22 -10.35
C GLY A 390 17.16 28.73 -9.00
N LEU A 391 17.29 27.43 -8.67
CA LEU A 391 16.93 26.91 -7.35
C LEU A 391 17.89 27.38 -6.26
N PHE A 392 19.14 27.69 -6.63
CA PHE A 392 20.20 28.12 -5.73
C PHE A 392 20.77 29.45 -6.24
N PRO A 393 20.03 30.57 -6.11
CA PRO A 393 20.54 31.88 -6.55
C PRO A 393 21.93 32.13 -5.96
N GLU A 394 22.81 32.90 -6.61
CA GLU A 394 24.25 33.06 -6.25
C GLU A 394 24.52 33.44 -4.76
N ASN A 395 23.49 33.88 -4.03
CA ASN A 395 23.49 34.13 -2.57
C ASN A 395 22.89 33.00 -1.71
N ALA A 396 22.66 31.78 -2.25
CA ALA A 396 21.99 30.66 -1.59
C ALA A 396 22.73 30.14 -0.34
N HIS A 397 24.00 30.51 -0.18
CA HIS A 397 24.73 30.38 1.08
C HIS A 397 24.06 31.10 2.25
N THR A 398 23.13 32.04 2.00
CA THR A 398 22.45 32.83 3.03
C THR A 398 21.04 32.35 3.37
N MET A 399 20.29 31.72 2.45
CA MET A 399 18.96 31.14 2.76
C MET A 399 18.60 29.98 1.80
N ASN A 400 18.74 28.75 2.28
CA ASN A 400 18.12 27.55 1.70
C ASN A 400 16.60 27.58 1.99
N GLU A 401 15.74 27.00 1.14
CA GLU A 401 14.32 26.79 1.44
C GLU A 401 14.10 26.05 2.78
N GLY A 402 15.00 25.13 3.15
CA GLY A 402 15.02 24.51 4.48
C GLY A 402 15.19 25.55 5.60
N ALA A 403 16.05 26.57 5.41
CA ALA A 403 16.22 27.66 6.36
C ALA A 403 14.99 28.59 6.37
N SER A 404 14.34 28.83 5.22
CA SER A 404 13.09 29.59 5.14
C SER A 404 11.91 28.86 5.80
N ARG A 405 11.84 27.53 5.67
CA ARG A 405 10.88 26.68 6.39
C ARG A 405 11.13 26.72 7.89
N LEU A 406 12.37 26.50 8.33
CA LEU A 406 12.74 26.64 9.74
C LEU A 406 12.41 28.03 10.27
N ALA A 407 12.66 29.10 9.51
CA ALA A 407 12.31 30.46 9.88
C ALA A 407 10.78 30.66 10.02
N LYS A 408 9.97 30.11 9.10
CA LYS A 408 8.49 30.12 9.21
C LYS A 408 8.00 29.32 10.42
N THR A 409 8.58 28.14 10.66
CA THR A 409 8.28 27.31 11.84
C THR A 409 8.66 28.03 13.14
N LEU A 410 9.77 28.77 13.16
CA LEU A 410 10.18 29.60 14.29
C LEU A 410 9.27 30.82 14.48
N ALA A 411 8.85 31.49 13.40
CA ALA A 411 7.93 32.64 13.45
C ALA A 411 6.54 32.25 14.00
N ASN A 412 6.00 31.09 13.60
CA ASN A 412 4.74 30.57 14.15
C ASN A 412 4.87 30.19 15.65
N ARG A 413 6.09 29.90 16.13
CA ARG A 413 6.36 29.64 17.56
C ARG A 413 6.40 30.92 18.41
N GLU A 414 6.74 32.08 17.86
CA GLU A 414 6.71 33.35 18.60
C GLU A 414 5.28 33.88 18.81
N PHE A 415 4.37 33.64 17.86
CA PHE A 415 2.95 33.94 18.01
C PHE A 415 2.26 33.11 19.10
N THR A 416 2.67 31.86 19.31
CA THR A 416 2.08 30.99 20.35
C THR A 416 2.61 31.27 21.75
N LYS A 417 3.80 31.90 21.90
CA LYS A 417 4.35 32.31 23.21
C LYS A 417 3.80 33.64 23.73
N THR A 418 3.15 34.45 22.89
CA THR A 418 2.65 35.79 23.27
C THR A 418 1.22 35.79 23.81
N HIS A 419 0.56 34.64 23.87
CA HIS A 419 -0.73 34.45 24.55
C HIS A 419 -0.60 33.59 25.81
N THR A 420 0.23 34.01 26.75
CA THR A 420 -0.02 33.75 28.18
C THR A 420 -0.62 35.03 28.77
N PRO A 421 -1.91 35.08 29.16
CA PRO A 421 -2.39 36.19 29.94
C PRO A 421 -1.69 36.11 31.30
N ARG A 422 -0.87 37.11 31.62
CA ARG A 422 -0.55 37.41 33.01
C ARG A 422 -1.86 37.74 33.71
N ASN A 423 -2.29 36.86 34.61
CA ASN A 423 -2.94 37.20 35.88
C ASN A 423 -2.81 36.01 36.84
#